data_AF-A0A9E2G7M0-F1
#
_entry.id   AF-A0A9E2G7M0-F1
#
_cell.length_a   1.000
_cell.length_b   1.000
_cell.length_c   1.000
_cell.angle_alpha   90.00
_cell.angle_beta   90.00
_cell.angle_gamma   90.00
#
_symmetry.space_group_name_H-M   'P 1'
#
loop_
_entity.id
_entity.type
_entity.pdbx_description
1 polymer ?
#
loop_
_entity_poly.entity_id
_entity_poly.type
_entity_poly.pdbx_seq_one_letter_code
_entity_poly.pdbx_strand_id
1 'polypeptide(L)'
;MKIALHCKTCGCFISKDKQHVCSVPWLKGKTVNRSKYPNMGHLTKQSQQVKDKCALTWFGKKRPEFSGENHPQWKGDDAGYAAIHNWVRRNFDGEDLCEFCGSEKSKVYDWANISGKYKRNKSDWLRLCRSCHIKFDKGRYLYE
;
A
#
# COMPACT_ATOMS: atom_id res chain seq x y z
N MET A 1 19.50 21.27 44.44
CA MET A 1 20.20 20.18 43.72
C MET A 1 19.16 19.24 43.10
N LYS A 2 19.04 19.17 41.77
CA LYS A 2 18.10 18.26 41.10
C LYS A 2 18.75 16.87 41.01
N ILE A 3 18.34 15.93 41.87
CA ILE A 3 18.77 14.53 41.80
C ILE A 3 18.15 13.93 40.53
N ALA A 4 18.97 13.70 39.51
CA ALA A 4 18.60 12.99 38.30
C ALA A 4 18.42 11.50 38.62
N LEU A 5 17.23 10.97 38.40
CA LEU A 5 16.96 9.54 38.54
C LEU A 5 17.21 8.86 37.19
N HIS A 6 18.26 8.04 37.12
CA HIS A 6 18.53 7.19 35.97
C HIS A 6 17.84 5.83 36.16
N CYS A 7 17.30 5.27 35.08
CA CYS A 7 16.70 3.93 35.07
C CYS A 7 17.79 2.87 35.29
N LYS A 8 17.71 2.08 36.37
CA LYS A 8 18.71 1.03 36.68
C LYS A 8 18.75 -0.08 35.62
N THR A 9 17.70 -0.23 34.81
CA THR A 9 17.56 -1.32 33.83
C THR A 9 18.09 -0.96 32.43
N CYS A 10 18.00 0.30 32.01
CA CYS A 10 18.41 0.73 30.67
C CYS A 10 19.33 1.97 30.63
N GLY A 11 19.62 2.59 31.78
CA GLY A 11 20.49 3.77 31.88
C GLY A 11 19.88 5.09 31.40
N CYS A 12 18.64 5.10 30.89
CA CYS A 12 17.99 6.31 30.41
C CYS A 12 17.62 7.28 31.55
N PHE A 13 17.67 8.58 31.26
CA PHE A 13 17.28 9.66 32.18
C PHE A 13 15.75 9.70 32.35
N ILE A 14 15.25 9.62 33.59
CA ILE A 14 13.80 9.66 33.90
C ILE A 14 13.45 11.01 34.52
N SER A 15 12.55 11.77 33.88
CA SER A 15 11.91 12.94 34.49
C SER A 15 10.87 12.49 35.53
N LYS A 16 10.81 13.15 36.69
CA LYS A 16 10.00 12.73 37.86
C LYS A 16 8.50 12.49 37.60
N ASP A 17 7.93 13.04 36.53
CA ASP A 17 6.47 13.07 36.31
C ASP A 17 5.98 12.22 35.12
N LYS A 18 6.79 11.29 34.60
CA LYS A 18 6.35 10.39 33.51
C LYS A 18 6.60 8.94 33.90
N GLN A 19 5.56 8.10 33.80
CA GLN A 19 5.71 6.65 33.84
C GLN A 19 6.67 6.23 32.72
N HIS A 20 7.86 5.79 33.09
CA HIS A 20 8.87 5.28 32.16
C HIS A 20 8.63 3.79 31.93
N VAL A 21 8.10 3.44 30.75
CA VAL A 21 8.04 2.04 30.32
C VAL A 21 9.38 1.70 29.68
N CYS A 22 10.27 1.01 30.42
CA CYS A 22 11.50 0.51 29.83
C CYS A 22 11.16 -0.65 28.89
N SER A 23 10.96 -0.37 27.61
CA SER A 23 10.76 -1.38 26.58
C SER A 23 12.09 -2.00 26.17
N VAL A 24 12.84 -2.50 27.15
CA VAL A 24 13.93 -3.45 26.88
C VAL A 24 13.22 -4.79 26.61
N PRO A 25 13.23 -5.31 25.37
CA PRO A 25 12.65 -6.62 25.11
C PRO A 25 13.25 -7.62 26.09
N TRP A 26 12.45 -8.52 26.69
CA TRP A 26 12.87 -9.36 27.83
C TRP A 26 14.12 -10.22 27.59
N LEU A 27 14.51 -10.34 26.32
CA LEU A 27 15.63 -11.09 25.76
C LEU A 27 16.86 -10.24 25.38
N LYS A 28 16.79 -8.91 25.38
CA LYS A 28 17.92 -8.08 24.93
C LYS A 28 19.12 -8.28 25.87
N GLY A 29 20.17 -8.90 25.36
CA GLY A 29 21.40 -9.22 26.11
C GLY A 29 21.37 -10.54 26.91
N LYS A 30 20.29 -11.33 26.84
CA LYS A 30 20.23 -12.66 27.48
C LYS A 30 20.51 -13.76 26.45
N THR A 31 21.39 -14.70 26.77
CA THR A 31 21.55 -15.93 25.99
C THR A 31 20.34 -16.84 26.22
N VAL A 32 19.64 -17.21 25.14
CA VAL A 32 18.50 -18.14 25.24
C VAL A 32 19.05 -19.55 25.45
N ASN A 33 18.63 -20.21 26.52
CA ASN A 33 18.91 -21.64 26.70
C ASN A 33 18.14 -22.42 25.62
N ARG A 34 18.86 -22.84 24.59
CA ARG A 34 18.30 -23.55 23.42
C ARG A 34 17.86 -24.97 23.73
N SER A 35 18.38 -25.59 24.80
CA SER A 35 17.91 -26.89 25.31
C SER A 35 16.51 -26.76 25.93
N LYS A 36 16.23 -25.65 26.62
CA LYS A 36 14.92 -25.36 27.21
C LYS A 36 13.85 -25.00 26.18
N TYR A 37 14.23 -24.41 25.05
CA TYR A 37 13.31 -23.97 24.00
C TYR A 37 13.78 -24.41 22.60
N PRO A 38 13.73 -25.72 22.29
CA PRO A 38 14.29 -26.27 21.05
C PRO A 38 13.60 -25.73 19.79
N ASN A 39 12.34 -25.28 19.90
CA ASN A 39 11.53 -24.81 18.79
C ASN A 39 11.46 -23.27 18.65
N MET A 40 12.07 -22.51 19.57
CA MET A 40 12.13 -21.05 19.50
C MET A 40 13.22 -20.62 18.52
N GLY A 41 12.85 -20.51 17.24
CA GLY A 41 13.72 -19.96 16.20
C GLY A 41 14.22 -20.96 15.17
N HIS A 42 13.37 -21.89 14.70
CA HIS A 42 13.59 -22.49 13.38
C HIS A 42 13.41 -21.43 12.28
N LEU A 43 14.39 -20.54 12.15
CA LEU A 43 14.62 -19.69 10.98
C LEU A 43 15.31 -20.50 9.88
N THR A 44 14.98 -21.78 9.73
CA THR A 44 15.38 -22.51 8.52
C THR A 44 14.62 -21.86 7.38
N LYS A 45 15.33 -21.12 6.51
CA LYS A 45 14.74 -20.58 5.29
C LYS A 45 13.96 -21.71 4.62
N GLN A 46 12.66 -21.52 4.42
CA GLN A 46 11.84 -22.50 3.71
C GLN A 46 12.53 -22.84 2.39
N SER A 47 12.57 -24.12 2.05
CA SER A 47 13.13 -24.55 0.77
C SER A 47 12.37 -23.88 -0.37
N GLN A 48 13.07 -23.63 -1.47
CA GLN A 48 12.44 -22.99 -2.63
C GLN A 48 11.23 -23.80 -3.11
N GLN A 49 11.34 -25.14 -3.10
CA GLN A 49 10.24 -26.07 -3.42
C GLN A 49 8.98 -25.85 -2.57
N VAL A 50 9.11 -25.57 -1.27
CA VAL A 50 7.95 -25.30 -0.39
C VAL A 50 7.32 -23.95 -0.73
N LYS A 51 8.14 -22.94 -1.03
CA LYS A 51 7.63 -21.62 -1.46
C LYS A 51 6.89 -21.72 -2.78
N ASP A 52 7.45 -22.44 -3.75
CA ASP A 52 6.85 -22.66 -5.06
C ASP A 52 5.52 -23.43 -4.93
N LYS A 53 5.47 -24.45 -4.08
CA LYS A 53 4.23 -25.18 -3.77
C LYS A 53 3.15 -24.28 -3.18
N CYS A 54 3.50 -23.40 -2.24
CA CYS A 54 2.56 -22.41 -1.71
C CYS A 54 2.16 -21.36 -2.74
N ALA A 55 3.04 -20.93 -3.64
CA ALA A 55 2.68 -19.98 -4.69
C ALA A 55 1.70 -20.61 -5.71
N LEU A 56 1.95 -21.86 -6.11
CA LEU A 56 1.12 -22.61 -7.06
C LEU A 56 -0.30 -22.85 -6.56
N THR A 57 -0.51 -23.05 -5.25
CA THR A 57 -1.86 -23.31 -4.71
C THR A 57 -2.80 -22.11 -4.80
N TRP A 58 -2.26 -20.89 -4.86
CA TRP A 58 -3.01 -19.64 -4.91
C TRP A 58 -2.96 -18.94 -6.28
N PHE A 59 -2.12 -19.41 -7.21
CA PHE A 59 -2.00 -18.82 -8.55
C PHE A 59 -3.34 -18.92 -9.31
N GLY A 60 -3.82 -17.79 -9.81
CA GLY A 60 -5.06 -17.71 -10.62
C GLY A 60 -6.38 -17.85 -9.85
N LYS A 61 -6.38 -18.17 -8.55
CA LYS A 61 -7.61 -18.25 -7.75
C LYS A 61 -8.07 -16.88 -7.31
N LYS A 62 -9.13 -16.35 -7.94
CA LYS A 62 -9.84 -15.15 -7.46
C LYS A 62 -10.80 -15.54 -6.34
N ARG A 63 -10.91 -14.70 -5.30
CA ARG A 63 -11.91 -14.82 -4.23
C ARG A 63 -12.98 -13.74 -4.42
N PRO A 64 -13.98 -13.97 -5.30
CA PRO A 64 -14.99 -12.95 -5.62
C PRO A 64 -15.75 -12.48 -4.37
N GLU A 65 -15.90 -13.36 -3.38
CA GLU A 65 -16.56 -13.10 -2.10
C GLU A 65 -15.86 -12.02 -1.25
N PHE A 66 -14.56 -11.79 -1.48
CA PHE A 66 -13.78 -10.73 -0.84
C PHE A 66 -13.23 -9.76 -1.89
N SER A 67 -14.05 -9.37 -2.87
CA SER A 67 -13.65 -8.45 -3.92
C SER A 67 -14.74 -7.43 -4.23
N GLY A 68 -14.34 -6.27 -4.77
CA GLY A 68 -15.26 -5.20 -5.13
C GLY A 68 -16.09 -4.73 -3.94
N GLU A 69 -17.40 -4.60 -4.15
CA GLU A 69 -18.36 -4.13 -3.15
C GLU A 69 -18.56 -5.12 -1.99
N ASN A 70 -18.26 -6.41 -2.19
CA ASN A 70 -18.35 -7.43 -1.15
C ASN A 70 -17.18 -7.39 -0.16
N HIS A 71 -16.13 -6.62 -0.46
CA HIS A 71 -14.98 -6.54 0.42
C HIS A 71 -15.35 -5.80 1.73
N PRO A 72 -15.02 -6.33 2.92
CA PRO A 72 -15.39 -5.70 4.20
C PRO A 72 -14.85 -4.27 4.40
N GLN A 73 -13.80 -3.90 3.67
CA GLN A 73 -13.23 -2.54 3.67
C GLN A 73 -13.66 -1.71 2.46
N TRP A 74 -14.72 -2.11 1.74
CA TRP A 74 -15.28 -1.33 0.65
C TRP A 74 -15.81 0.00 1.20
N LYS A 75 -15.31 1.11 0.65
CA LYS A 75 -15.67 2.45 1.11
C LYS A 75 -16.76 3.13 0.30
N GLY A 76 -17.31 2.47 -0.73
CA GLY A 76 -18.27 3.12 -1.62
C GLY A 76 -17.71 4.42 -2.19
N ASP A 77 -18.46 5.51 -2.07
CA ASP A 77 -18.08 6.83 -2.57
C ASP A 77 -17.05 7.55 -1.68
N ASP A 78 -16.83 7.10 -0.45
CA ASP A 78 -15.80 7.63 0.48
C ASP A 78 -14.39 7.09 0.17
N ALA A 79 -14.20 6.46 -0.99
CA ALA A 79 -12.90 6.00 -1.42
C ALA A 79 -11.98 7.18 -1.77
N GLY A 80 -10.75 7.16 -1.26
CA GLY A 80 -9.76 8.19 -1.58
C GLY A 80 -9.28 8.15 -3.04
N TYR A 81 -8.71 9.26 -3.50
CA TYR A 81 -8.15 9.47 -4.84
C TYR A 81 -7.34 8.27 -5.39
N ALA A 82 -6.39 7.77 -4.62
CA ALA A 82 -5.51 6.68 -5.04
C ALA A 82 -6.26 5.34 -5.20
N ALA A 83 -7.25 5.09 -4.34
CA ALA A 83 -8.08 3.89 -4.43
C ALA A 83 -8.93 3.90 -5.69
N ILE A 84 -9.51 5.06 -6.04
CA ILE A 84 -10.30 5.21 -7.27
C ILE A 84 -9.41 5.06 -8.51
N HIS A 85 -8.24 5.69 -8.55
CA HIS A 85 -7.30 5.52 -9.68
C HIS A 85 -6.89 4.06 -9.90
N ASN A 86 -6.63 3.34 -8.81
CA ASN A 86 -6.32 1.92 -8.89
C ASN A 86 -7.52 1.09 -9.35
N TRP A 87 -8.74 1.46 -8.94
CA TRP A 87 -9.96 0.82 -9.41
C TRP A 87 -10.14 1.02 -10.92
N VAL A 88 -10.01 2.24 -11.43
CA VAL A 88 -10.13 2.56 -12.86
C VAL A 88 -9.13 1.75 -13.68
N ARG A 89 -7.85 1.74 -13.28
CA ARG A 89 -6.80 0.97 -13.97
C ARG A 89 -7.08 -0.54 -14.01
N ARG A 90 -7.82 -1.08 -13.03
CA ARG A 90 -8.13 -2.52 -12.94
C ARG A 90 -9.41 -2.91 -13.66
N ASN A 91 -10.35 -1.99 -13.81
CA ASN A 91 -11.67 -2.28 -14.38
C ASN A 91 -11.78 -1.84 -15.83
N PHE A 92 -11.04 -0.80 -16.22
CA PHE A 92 -10.99 -0.34 -17.59
C PHE A 92 -9.66 -0.73 -18.20
N ASP A 93 -9.71 -1.76 -19.03
CA ASP A 93 -8.66 -2.00 -20.01
C ASP A 93 -8.82 -0.95 -21.11
N GLY A 94 -7.74 -0.23 -21.38
CA GLY A 94 -7.67 0.78 -22.43
C GLY A 94 -6.51 0.43 -23.33
N GLU A 95 -6.73 0.54 -24.64
CA GLU A 95 -5.65 0.54 -25.61
C GLU A 95 -4.64 1.64 -25.26
N ASP A 96 -3.40 1.44 -25.68
CA ASP A 96 -2.32 2.41 -25.51
C ASP A 96 -2.52 3.59 -26.47
N LEU A 97 -3.70 4.23 -26.44
CA LEU A 97 -4.11 5.34 -27.28
C LEU A 97 -4.53 6.52 -26.42
N CYS A 98 -3.98 7.69 -26.72
CA CYS A 98 -4.40 8.94 -26.11
C CYS A 98 -5.63 9.50 -26.83
N GLU A 99 -6.75 9.69 -26.13
CA GLU A 99 -8.00 10.21 -26.71
C GLU A 99 -7.88 11.68 -27.15
N PHE A 100 -6.86 12.41 -26.69
CA PHE A 100 -6.66 13.82 -27.07
C PHE A 100 -5.74 14.02 -28.27
N CYS A 101 -4.62 13.31 -28.32
CA CYS A 101 -3.63 13.51 -29.38
C CYS A 101 -3.53 12.34 -30.35
N GLY A 102 -4.31 11.26 -30.13
CA GLY A 102 -4.25 10.03 -30.94
C GLY A 102 -2.90 9.32 -30.89
N SER A 103 -2.02 9.67 -29.95
CA SER A 103 -0.69 9.06 -29.87
C SER A 103 -0.81 7.64 -29.33
N GLU A 104 -0.23 6.69 -30.06
CA GLU A 104 -0.03 5.30 -29.63
C GLU A 104 1.39 5.01 -29.12
N LYS A 105 2.30 5.98 -29.28
CA LYS A 105 3.74 5.81 -29.02
C LYS A 105 4.17 6.24 -27.62
N SER A 106 3.24 6.67 -26.78
CA SER A 106 3.61 7.16 -25.45
C SER A 106 3.99 5.99 -24.54
N LYS A 107 5.05 6.19 -23.74
CA LYS A 107 5.51 5.15 -22.79
C LYS A 107 4.55 4.89 -21.64
N VAL A 108 3.75 5.90 -21.29
CA VAL A 108 2.84 5.87 -20.15
C VAL A 108 1.57 6.62 -20.51
N TYR A 109 0.46 5.94 -20.27
CA TYR A 109 -0.88 6.50 -20.33
C TYR A 109 -1.49 6.46 -18.93
N ASP A 110 -2.18 7.53 -18.57
CA ASP A 110 -2.92 7.69 -17.32
C ASP A 110 -4.42 7.84 -17.61
N TRP A 111 -5.23 7.66 -16.57
CA TRP A 111 -6.67 7.94 -16.63
C TRP A 111 -6.91 9.30 -15.97
N ALA A 112 -7.39 10.26 -16.74
CA ALA A 112 -7.75 11.60 -16.29
C ALA A 112 -9.23 11.66 -15.95
N ASN A 113 -9.61 12.33 -14.87
CA ASN A 113 -11.02 12.48 -14.49
C ASN A 113 -11.61 13.75 -15.11
N ILE A 114 -12.78 13.63 -15.75
CA ILE A 114 -13.40 14.75 -16.47
C ILE A 114 -14.12 15.70 -15.51
N SER A 115 -14.98 15.17 -14.63
CA SER A 115 -15.85 16.01 -13.78
C SER A 115 -15.20 16.54 -12.50
N GLY A 116 -14.02 16.05 -12.14
CA GLY A 116 -13.37 16.26 -10.84
C GLY A 116 -14.02 15.50 -9.67
N LYS A 117 -15.08 14.72 -9.91
CA LYS A 117 -15.83 14.00 -8.87
C LYS A 117 -15.36 12.56 -8.66
N TYR A 118 -14.42 12.08 -9.48
CA TYR A 118 -13.83 10.74 -9.39
C TYR A 118 -14.88 9.62 -9.36
N LYS A 119 -15.92 9.71 -10.19
CA LYS A 119 -16.99 8.70 -10.19
C LYS A 119 -16.50 7.37 -10.73
N ARG A 120 -17.03 6.24 -10.23
CA ARG A 120 -16.78 4.90 -10.80
C ARG A 120 -17.57 4.63 -12.09
N ASN A 121 -17.61 5.61 -13.00
CA ASN A 121 -18.29 5.49 -14.29
C ASN A 121 -17.29 5.75 -15.40
N LYS A 122 -17.19 4.84 -16.39
CA LYS A 122 -16.26 4.94 -17.52
C LYS A 122 -16.37 6.26 -18.28
N SER A 123 -17.58 6.83 -18.41
CA SER A 123 -17.79 8.09 -19.13
C SER A 123 -17.20 9.32 -18.45
N ASP A 124 -16.74 9.20 -17.20
CA ASP A 124 -16.11 10.28 -16.43
C ASP A 124 -14.58 10.22 -16.46
N TRP A 125 -14.01 9.30 -17.26
CA TRP A 125 -12.58 9.11 -17.38
C TRP A 125 -12.13 9.17 -18.83
N LEU A 126 -10.95 9.77 -19.04
CA LEU A 126 -10.28 9.82 -20.33
C LEU A 126 -8.93 9.13 -20.26
N ARG A 127 -8.58 8.40 -21.31
CA ARG A 127 -7.25 7.80 -21.47
C ARG A 127 -6.33 8.80 -22.12
N LEU A 128 -5.39 9.35 -21.36
CA LEU A 128 -4.47 10.38 -21.84
C LEU A 128 -3.02 9.96 -21.66
N CYS A 129 -2.17 10.31 -22.63
CA CYS A 129 -0.72 10.25 -22.41
C CYS A 129 -0.32 11.28 -21.34
N ARG A 130 0.78 11.02 -20.63
CA ARG A 130 1.24 11.85 -19.50
C ARG A 130 1.31 13.36 -19.83
N SER A 131 1.73 13.71 -21.04
CA SER A 131 1.85 15.11 -21.47
C SER A 131 0.49 15.77 -21.68
N CYS A 132 -0.47 15.08 -22.30
CA CYS A 132 -1.84 15.55 -22.46
C CYS A 132 -2.56 15.64 -21.12
N HIS A 133 -2.35 14.66 -20.23
CA HIS A 133 -2.92 14.67 -18.89
C HIS A 133 -2.49 15.91 -18.09
N ILE A 134 -1.19 16.22 -18.08
CA ILE A 134 -0.68 17.44 -17.41
C ILE A 134 -1.27 18.72 -18.00
N LYS A 135 -1.50 18.77 -19.32
CA LYS A 135 -2.11 19.94 -19.96
C LYS A 135 -3.61 20.05 -19.61
N PHE A 136 -4.30 18.91 -19.54
CA PHE A 136 -5.70 18.81 -19.13
C PHE A 136 -5.88 19.32 -17.70
N ASP A 137 -5.07 18.84 -16.75
CA ASP A 137 -5.11 19.28 -15.34
C ASP A 137 -4.83 20.78 -15.18
N LYS A 138 -4.00 21.36 -16.05
CA LYS A 138 -3.69 22.80 -16.08
C LYS A 138 -4.79 23.65 -16.72
N GLY A 139 -5.90 23.05 -17.15
CA GLY A 139 -7.00 23.75 -17.81
C GLY A 139 -6.66 24.26 -19.23
N ARG A 140 -5.58 23.77 -19.86
CA ARG A 140 -5.15 24.26 -21.19
C ARG A 140 -5.92 23.68 -22.37
N TYR A 141 -6.88 22.79 -22.12
CA TYR A 141 -7.76 22.18 -23.13
C TYR A 141 -9.25 22.40 -22.81
N LEU A 142 -9.56 23.37 -21.95
CA LEU A 142 -10.95 23.74 -21.69
C LEU A 142 -11.36 24.84 -22.68
N TYR A 143 -12.33 24.51 -23.54
CA TYR A 143 -13.12 25.38 -24.43
C TYR A 143 -12.43 25.86 -25.74
N GLU A 144 -12.68 25.14 -26.84
CA GLU A 144 -13.12 25.79 -28.10
C GLU A 144 -14.65 25.86 -28.09
#